data_AF-A0A545UHI9-F1
#
_entry.id   AF-A0A545UHI9-F1
#
_cell.length_a   1.000
_cell.length_b   1.000
_cell.length_c   1.000
_cell.angle_alpha   90.00
_cell.angle_beta   90.00
_cell.angle_gamma   90.00
#
_symmetry.space_group_name_H-M   'P 1'
#
loop_
_entity.id
_entity.type
_entity.pdbx_description
1 polymer ?
#
loop_
_entity_poly.entity_id
_entity_poly.type
_entity_poly.pdbx_seq_one_letter_code
_entity_poly.pdbx_strand_id
1 'polypeptide(L)'
;MKKTLISMVFTVTAAFAASSFSFQAQAAGSPVTHCYYSLLGGAPWAPKQKLIVHNGHVQCAATAHDAIGGYALSSQIHTYR
;
A
#
# COMPACT_ATOMS: atom_id res chain seq x y z
N MET A 1 -27.20 42.32 -7.08
CA MET A 1 -25.93 41.78 -6.55
C MET A 1 -25.94 40.26 -6.74
N LYS A 2 -25.15 39.72 -7.68
CA LYS A 2 -25.11 38.28 -8.02
C LYS A 2 -23.67 37.86 -8.29
N LYS A 3 -22.90 37.49 -7.27
CA LYS A 3 -21.53 36.97 -7.41
C LYS A 3 -21.14 36.08 -6.22
N THR A 4 -21.74 34.91 -6.09
CA THR A 4 -21.16 33.86 -5.24
C THR A 4 -21.88 32.55 -5.51
N LEU A 5 -21.41 31.75 -6.47
CA LEU A 5 -21.79 30.33 -6.62
C LEU A 5 -20.96 29.62 -7.70
N ILE A 6 -19.70 30.02 -7.89
CA ILE A 6 -18.75 29.34 -8.79
C ILE A 6 -17.45 29.12 -8.03
N SER A 7 -17.48 28.37 -6.92
CA SER A 7 -16.25 28.03 -6.18
C SER A 7 -16.38 26.79 -5.29
N MET A 8 -17.28 25.86 -5.64
CA MET A 8 -17.47 24.61 -4.88
C MET A 8 -17.57 23.36 -5.75
N VAL A 9 -17.26 23.45 -7.04
CA VAL A 9 -17.34 22.30 -7.97
C VAL A 9 -15.97 21.72 -8.30
N PHE A 10 -14.87 22.42 -7.98
CA PHE A 10 -13.53 22.03 -8.44
C PHE A 10 -12.71 21.17 -7.46
N THR A 11 -13.18 20.96 -6.22
CA THR A 11 -12.40 20.24 -5.19
C THR A 11 -12.79 18.78 -5.01
N VAL A 12 -13.92 18.32 -5.55
CA VAL A 12 -14.39 16.93 -5.33
C VAL A 12 -13.84 15.95 -6.37
N THR A 13 -13.46 16.43 -7.56
CA THR A 13 -12.95 15.56 -8.64
C THR A 13 -11.52 15.09 -8.45
N ALA A 14 -10.70 15.78 -7.64
CA ALA A 14 -9.31 15.40 -7.39
C ALA A 14 -9.17 14.24 -6.38
N ALA A 15 -10.21 13.96 -5.58
CA ALA A 15 -10.16 12.90 -4.58
C ALA A 15 -10.37 11.49 -5.17
N PHE A 16 -11.02 11.37 -6.33
CA PHE A 16 -11.25 10.08 -6.98
C PHE A 16 -10.14 9.63 -7.94
N ALA A 17 -9.19 10.52 -8.27
CA ALA A 17 -8.06 10.19 -9.14
C ALA A 17 -6.89 9.51 -8.40
N ALA A 18 -6.89 9.52 -7.06
CA ALA A 18 -5.82 8.89 -6.26
C ALA A 18 -6.10 7.40 -5.93
N SER A 19 -7.29 6.89 -6.25
CA SER A 19 -7.69 5.51 -5.96
C SER A 19 -7.74 4.59 -7.18
N SER A 20 -7.24 5.03 -8.34
CA SER A 20 -7.07 4.14 -9.49
C SER A 20 -5.81 3.29 -9.30
N PHE A 21 -5.88 2.30 -8.40
CA PHE A 21 -5.00 1.15 -8.47
C PHE A 21 -5.20 0.51 -9.85
N SER A 22 -4.15 0.57 -10.65
CA SER A 22 -4.13 0.20 -12.05
C SER A 22 -4.60 -1.23 -12.26
N PHE A 23 -5.83 -1.42 -12.76
CA PHE A 23 -6.24 -2.66 -13.43
C PHE A 23 -5.67 -2.66 -14.86
N GLN A 24 -4.35 -2.60 -14.99
CA GLN A 24 -3.69 -2.85 -16.26
C GLN A 24 -2.99 -4.20 -16.18
N ALA A 25 -3.42 -5.11 -17.05
CA ALA A 25 -2.83 -6.42 -17.37
C ALA A 25 -3.12 -7.60 -16.44
N GLN A 26 -4.39 -8.03 -16.33
CA GLN A 26 -4.74 -9.42 -16.02
C GLN A 26 -4.54 -10.31 -17.26
N ALA A 27 -3.32 -10.39 -17.79
CA ALA A 27 -2.99 -11.28 -18.91
C ALA A 27 -1.60 -11.93 -18.83
N ALA A 28 -0.83 -11.74 -17.76
CA ALA A 28 0.47 -12.38 -17.57
C ALA A 28 0.61 -12.86 -16.12
N GLY A 29 0.25 -14.13 -15.87
CA GLY A 29 0.48 -14.78 -14.58
C GLY A 29 -0.38 -14.25 -13.43
N SER A 30 -0.58 -15.05 -12.39
CA SER A 30 -1.14 -14.51 -11.14
C SER A 30 -0.05 -13.72 -10.44
N PRO A 31 -0.12 -12.38 -10.34
CA PRO A 31 0.92 -11.62 -9.67
C PRO A 31 1.01 -12.03 -8.21
N VAL A 32 2.23 -12.13 -7.68
CA VAL A 32 2.50 -12.37 -6.26
C VAL A 32 3.31 -11.19 -5.74
N THR A 33 2.79 -10.55 -4.69
CA THR A 33 3.45 -9.42 -4.04
C THR A 33 4.18 -9.91 -2.79
N HIS A 34 5.48 -9.60 -2.72
CA HIS A 34 6.33 -9.83 -1.55
C HIS A 34 6.58 -8.51 -0.84
N CYS A 35 6.15 -8.41 0.42
CA CYS A 35 6.34 -7.25 1.29
C CYS A 35 7.42 -7.55 2.33
N TYR A 36 8.56 -6.89 2.23
CA TYR A 36 9.66 -7.00 3.19
C TYR A 36 9.58 -5.87 4.19
N TYR A 37 9.55 -6.21 5.47
CA TYR A 37 9.53 -5.24 6.56
C TYR A 37 10.76 -5.37 7.45
N SER A 38 11.21 -4.24 7.97
CA SER A 38 12.32 -4.13 8.92
C SER A 38 11.79 -3.71 10.30
N LEU A 39 12.37 -4.27 11.36
CA LEU A 39 11.96 -3.99 12.74
C LEU A 39 12.16 -2.50 13.07
N LEU A 40 11.09 -1.84 13.53
CA LEU A 40 11.15 -0.49 14.08
C LEU A 40 11.35 -0.51 15.60
N GLY A 41 10.69 -1.44 16.26
CA GLY A 41 10.73 -1.59 17.71
C GLY A 41 9.87 -2.75 18.17
N GLY A 42 10.27 -3.41 19.25
CA GLY A 42 9.60 -4.60 19.75
C GLY A 42 10.41 -5.30 20.84
N ALA A 43 10.01 -6.52 21.17
CA ALA A 43 10.71 -7.37 22.11
C ALA A 43 12.18 -7.61 21.65
N PRO A 44 13.13 -7.82 22.58
CA PRO A 44 14.54 -8.01 22.23
C PRO A 44 14.79 -9.27 21.39
N TRP A 45 13.88 -10.24 21.41
CA TRP A 45 13.91 -11.45 20.58
C TRP A 45 13.06 -11.34 19.30
N ALA A 46 12.52 -10.17 18.99
CA ALA A 46 11.75 -9.96 17.77
C ALA A 46 12.63 -10.22 16.54
N PRO A 47 12.14 -10.92 15.51
CA PRO A 47 12.87 -11.05 14.26
C PRO A 47 13.12 -9.66 13.67
N LYS A 48 14.32 -9.43 13.12
CA LYS A 48 14.70 -8.11 12.56
C LYS A 48 14.02 -7.80 11.24
N GLN A 49 13.59 -8.85 10.53
CA GLN A 49 12.93 -8.75 9.24
C GLN A 49 11.68 -9.63 9.23
N LYS A 50 10.67 -9.20 8.48
CA LYS A 50 9.41 -9.92 8.30
C LYS A 50 9.01 -9.90 6.84
N LEU A 51 8.56 -11.04 6.32
CA LEU A 51 8.04 -11.18 4.96
C LEU A 51 6.55 -11.46 5.03
N ILE A 52 5.76 -10.68 4.29
CA ILE A 52 4.34 -10.97 4.06
C ILE A 52 4.16 -11.16 2.56
N VAL A 53 3.48 -12.24 2.17
CA VAL A 53 3.23 -12.56 0.77
C VAL A 53 1.74 -12.49 0.50
N HIS A 54 1.37 -11.80 -0.57
CA HIS A 54 0.00 -11.66 -1.01
C HIS A 54 -0.16 -12.19 -2.43
N ASN A 55 -1.24 -12.93 -2.66
CA ASN A 55 -1.69 -13.25 -4.01
C ASN A 55 -2.37 -12.02 -4.60
N GLY A 56 -1.91 -11.58 -5.76
CA GLY A 56 -2.35 -10.36 -6.43
C GLY A 56 -1.26 -9.28 -6.46
N HIS A 57 -1.53 -8.25 -7.26
CA HIS A 57 -0.76 -7.00 -7.28
C HIS A 57 -1.36 -6.05 -6.23
N VAL A 58 -0.91 -6.16 -4.99
CA VAL A 58 -1.45 -5.38 -3.87
C VAL A 58 -0.44 -4.39 -3.35
N GLN A 59 -0.87 -3.24 -2.85
CA GLN A 59 0.04 -2.33 -2.16
C GLN A 59 0.29 -2.81 -0.74
N CYS A 60 1.55 -2.97 -0.35
CA CYS A 60 1.91 -3.32 1.02
C CYS A 60 1.58 -2.15 1.95
N ALA A 61 1.12 -2.45 3.17
CA ALA A 61 0.95 -1.43 4.20
C ALA A 61 2.33 -0.83 4.56
N ALA A 62 2.37 0.46 4.90
CA ALA A 62 3.62 1.11 5.29
C ALA A 62 4.22 0.53 6.58
N THR A 63 3.36 -0.01 7.46
CA THR A 63 3.77 -0.71 8.67
C THR A 63 3.01 -2.01 8.86
N ALA A 64 3.64 -2.95 9.54
CA ALA A 64 3.03 -4.18 10.00
C ALA A 64 3.28 -4.33 11.50
N HIS A 65 2.28 -4.78 12.25
CA HIS A 65 2.40 -4.98 13.69
C HIS A 65 1.99 -6.40 14.04
N ASP A 66 2.65 -6.98 15.02
CA ASP A 66 2.21 -8.20 15.69
C ASP A 66 2.37 -8.04 17.21
N ALA A 67 2.11 -9.12 17.94
CA ALA A 67 2.21 -9.13 19.40
C ALA A 67 3.65 -8.91 19.91
N ILE A 68 4.67 -9.01 19.05
CA ILE A 68 6.08 -9.04 19.43
C ILE A 68 6.78 -7.73 19.01
N GLY A 69 6.35 -7.07 17.93
CA GLY A 69 6.91 -5.80 17.49
C GLY A 69 6.17 -5.10 16.36
N GLY A 70 6.58 -3.84 16.13
CA GLY A 70 6.22 -3.03 14.98
C GLY A 70 7.32 -3.03 13.93
N TYR A 71 6.91 -3.10 12.67
CA TYR A 71 7.78 -3.22 11.51
C TYR A 71 7.42 -2.18 10.45
N ALA A 72 8.42 -1.56 9.82
CA ALA A 72 8.25 -0.65 8.68
C ALA A 72 8.49 -1.38 7.37
N LEU A 73 7.73 -1.05 6.34
CA LEU A 73 7.95 -1.53 4.99
C LEU A 73 9.32 -1.05 4.50
N SER A 74 10.19 -2.00 4.18
CA SER A 74 11.51 -1.73 3.64
C SER A 74 11.52 -1.82 2.12
N SER A 75 10.82 -2.81 1.57
CA SER A 75 10.70 -2.98 0.12
C SER A 75 9.48 -3.82 -0.25
N GLN A 76 9.04 -3.67 -1.49
CA GLN A 76 7.93 -4.38 -2.07
C GLN A 76 8.31 -4.84 -3.48
N ILE A 77 8.05 -6.11 -3.78
CA ILE A 77 8.38 -6.70 -5.08
C ILE A 77 7.14 -7.39 -5.63
N HIS A 78 6.79 -7.05 -6.87
CA HIS A 78 5.75 -7.72 -7.63
C HIS A 78 6.40 -8.71 -8.59
N THR A 79 6.06 -9.98 -8.45
CA THR A 79 6.50 -11.05 -9.34
C THR A 79 5.31 -11.58 -10.13
N TYR A 80 5.53 -11.88 -11.40
CA TYR A 80 4.53 -12.53 -12.26
C TYR A 80 5.02 -13.96 -12.50
N ARG A 81 4.18 -14.95 -12.20
CA ARG A 81 4.47 -16.37 -12.41
C ARG A 81 3.76 -16.91 -13.64
#